data_AF-A0A2H0YZ38-F1
#
_entry.id   AF-A0A2H0YZ38-F1
#
_cell.length_a   1.000
_cell.length_b   1.000
_cell.length_c   1.000
_cell.angle_alpha   90.00
_cell.angle_beta   90.00
_cell.angle_gamma   90.00
#
_symmetry.space_group_name_H-M   'P 1'
#
loop_
_entity.id
_entity.type
_entity.pdbx_description
1 polymer ?
#
loop_
_entity_poly.entity_id
_entity_poly.type
_entity_poly.pdbx_seq_one_letter_code
_entity_poly.pdbx_strand_id
1 'polypeptide(L)'
;MKNIWLMTVFTLRESISKKVFIAFSIFVLIMLAGVYFAASSGLGETLKHNPIGSDKMMILFKMGTANSVLSLGFLLSIFACASFIPSLLEKGTIDLFLSKPISRAQLLLGKYFGGVLIFFLHIFVLIAGIWIIAGIKFGHWDLSFLPLMLSSLFYFAILNGVLLLFGVLTKSPGISMMLAYLLMFVSPLLAGRDKLFLFLQGKETLKSIIDGFYFVLPKLHEIQNIPKILALNEGTIEPQILLSSFLFLLVVTVLGFYLFEKEDY
;
A
#
# COMPACT_ATOMS: atom_id res chain seq x y z
N MET A 1 11.23 0.88 23.83
CA MET A 1 11.38 0.23 22.51
C MET A 1 11.04 -1.27 22.51
N LYS A 2 11.50 -2.08 23.48
CA LYS A 2 11.18 -3.53 23.56
C LYS A 2 9.66 -3.83 23.48
N ASN A 3 8.83 -3.05 24.16
CA ASN A 3 7.38 -3.25 24.18
C ASN A 3 6.71 -3.03 22.82
N ILE A 4 7.19 -2.07 22.01
CA ILE A 4 6.63 -1.79 20.67
C ILE A 4 6.90 -2.99 19.76
N TRP A 5 8.13 -3.48 19.76
CA TRP A 5 8.50 -4.67 18.98
C TRP A 5 7.68 -5.90 19.36
N LEU A 6 7.49 -6.14 20.67
CA LEU A 6 6.66 -7.24 21.16
C LEU A 6 5.22 -7.14 20.66
N MET A 7 4.64 -5.93 20.65
CA MET A 7 3.28 -5.70 20.13
C MET A 7 3.19 -5.86 18.61
N THR A 8 4.22 -5.48 17.87
CA THR A 8 4.33 -5.71 16.42
C THR A 8 4.33 -7.21 16.11
N VAL A 9 5.16 -7.99 16.81
CA VAL A 9 5.21 -9.47 16.64
C VAL A 9 3.89 -10.11 17.10
N PHE A 10 3.27 -9.59 18.16
CA PHE A 10 1.94 -10.04 18.58
C PHE A 10 0.89 -9.85 17.48
N THR A 11 0.89 -8.69 16.82
CA THR A 11 -0.04 -8.39 15.70
C THR A 11 0.17 -9.36 14.53
N LEU A 12 1.43 -9.71 14.24
CA LEU A 12 1.76 -10.71 13.23
C LEU A 12 1.20 -12.09 13.61
N ARG A 13 1.38 -12.51 14.87
CA ARG A 13 0.81 -13.77 15.38
C ARG A 13 -0.72 -13.75 15.35
N GLU A 14 -1.34 -12.63 15.68
CA GLU A 14 -2.78 -12.43 15.60
C GLU A 14 -3.29 -12.60 14.16
N SER A 15 -2.60 -12.01 13.18
CA SER A 15 -2.94 -12.16 11.76
C SER A 15 -2.85 -13.62 11.29
N ILE A 16 -1.86 -14.37 11.77
CA ILE A 16 -1.73 -15.81 11.50
C ILE A 16 -2.89 -16.59 12.16
N SER A 17 -3.18 -16.29 13.43
CA SER A 17 -4.26 -16.96 14.17
C SER A 17 -5.63 -16.73 13.55
N LYS A 18 -5.88 -15.53 13.00
CA LYS A 18 -7.11 -15.18 12.26
C LYS A 18 -7.13 -15.74 10.83
N LYS A 19 -6.12 -16.51 10.41
CA LYS A 19 -5.92 -17.05 9.05
C LYS A 19 -5.78 -15.99 7.94
N VAL A 20 -5.77 -14.70 8.31
CA VAL A 20 -5.66 -13.57 7.38
C VAL A 20 -4.30 -13.59 6.67
N PHE A 21 -3.23 -13.81 7.43
CA PHE A 21 -1.87 -13.92 6.88
C PHE A 21 -1.77 -15.07 5.86
N ILE A 22 -2.35 -16.23 6.20
CA ILE A 22 -2.30 -17.44 5.36
C ILE A 22 -3.10 -17.21 4.07
N ALA A 23 -4.31 -16.66 4.17
CA ALA A 23 -5.14 -16.33 3.00
C ALA A 23 -4.40 -15.37 2.06
N PHE A 24 -3.74 -14.34 2.61
CA PHE A 24 -3.00 -13.39 1.80
C PHE A 24 -1.73 -14.00 1.19
N SER A 25 -1.03 -14.88 1.91
CA SER A 25 0.12 -15.63 1.38
C SER A 25 -0.30 -16.54 0.23
N ILE A 26 -1.41 -17.26 0.34
CA ILE A 26 -1.96 -18.09 -0.74
C ILE A 26 -2.29 -17.21 -1.95
N PHE A 27 -2.91 -16.05 -1.74
CA PHE A 27 -3.21 -15.13 -2.83
C PHE A 27 -1.94 -14.64 -3.56
N VAL A 28 -0.89 -14.27 -2.82
CA VAL A 28 0.39 -13.86 -3.40
C VAL A 28 1.00 -15.00 -4.24
N LEU A 29 0.93 -16.25 -3.76
CA LEU A 29 1.40 -17.42 -4.51
C LEU A 29 0.58 -17.66 -5.78
N ILE A 30 -0.75 -17.54 -5.72
CA ILE A 30 -1.63 -17.65 -6.90
C ILE A 30 -1.28 -16.57 -7.92
N MET A 31 -1.04 -15.34 -7.48
CA MET A 31 -0.64 -14.24 -8.36
C MET A 31 0.73 -14.51 -9.01
N LEU A 32 1.71 -15.00 -8.25
CA LEU A 32 3.01 -15.38 -8.81
C LEU A 32 2.90 -16.51 -9.84
N ALA A 33 2.04 -17.51 -9.59
CA ALA A 33 1.76 -18.56 -10.55
C ALA A 33 1.10 -17.99 -11.83
N GLY A 34 0.17 -17.04 -11.68
CA GLY A 34 -0.45 -16.32 -12.79
C GLY A 34 0.56 -15.53 -13.62
N VAL A 35 1.48 -14.82 -12.96
CA VAL A 35 2.58 -14.10 -13.63
C VAL A 35 3.51 -15.07 -14.36
N TYR A 36 3.86 -16.19 -13.74
CA TYR A 36 4.68 -17.24 -14.36
C TYR A 36 4.00 -17.79 -15.62
N PHE A 37 2.71 -18.10 -15.55
CA PHE A 37 1.93 -18.60 -16.68
C PHE A 37 1.85 -17.56 -17.81
N ALA A 38 1.54 -16.30 -17.48
CA ALA A 38 1.49 -15.20 -18.43
C ALA A 38 2.85 -14.99 -19.13
N ALA A 39 3.95 -15.07 -18.38
CA ALA A 39 5.31 -14.97 -18.92
C ALA A 39 5.69 -16.16 -19.81
N SER A 40 5.05 -17.32 -19.65
CA SER A 40 5.23 -18.49 -20.52
C SER A 40 4.27 -18.54 -21.72
N SER A 41 3.22 -17.71 -21.73
CA SER A 41 2.30 -17.62 -22.87
C SER A 41 2.94 -16.88 -24.06
N GLY A 42 2.31 -16.92 -25.24
CA GLY A 42 2.86 -16.35 -26.50
C GLY A 42 3.30 -14.89 -26.44
N LEU A 43 2.79 -14.11 -25.48
CA LEU A 43 3.26 -12.74 -25.21
C LEU A 43 4.71 -12.71 -24.70
N GLY A 44 5.11 -13.68 -23.86
CA GLY A 44 6.48 -13.83 -23.36
C GLY A 44 7.45 -14.39 -24.41
N GLU A 45 6.99 -15.26 -25.31
CA GLU A 45 7.81 -15.79 -26.40
C GLU A 45 8.12 -14.72 -27.46
N THR A 46 7.16 -13.83 -27.74
CA THR A 46 7.35 -12.69 -28.67
C THR A 46 8.43 -11.73 -28.17
N LEU A 47 8.50 -11.50 -26.86
CA LEU A 47 9.53 -10.66 -26.23
C LEU A 47 10.92 -11.32 -26.22
N LYS A 48 10.99 -12.65 -26.35
CA LYS A 48 12.24 -13.41 -26.35
C LYS A 48 12.94 -13.43 -27.72
N HIS A 49 12.21 -13.23 -28.82
CA HIS A 49 12.73 -13.40 -30.18
C HIS A 49 13.06 -12.10 -30.93
N ASN A 50 12.78 -10.91 -30.39
CA ASN A 50 13.07 -9.64 -31.06
C ASN A 50 13.93 -8.69 -30.19
N PRO A 51 15.27 -8.72 -30.29
CA PRO A 51 16.18 -8.01 -29.38
C PRO A 51 16.41 -6.53 -29.69
N ILE A 52 15.93 -5.99 -30.83
CA ILE A 52 16.37 -4.65 -31.31
C ILE A 52 15.49 -3.50 -30.76
N GLY A 53 14.59 -3.79 -29.81
CA GLY A 53 13.83 -2.81 -29.02
C GLY A 53 13.39 -3.35 -27.65
N SER A 54 14.08 -4.40 -27.17
CA SER A 54 13.61 -5.33 -26.14
C SER A 54 13.63 -4.78 -24.71
N ASP A 55 14.61 -3.96 -24.35
CA ASP A 55 14.88 -3.70 -22.93
C ASP A 55 13.82 -2.78 -22.31
N LYS A 56 13.45 -1.70 -23.03
CA LYS A 56 12.35 -0.83 -22.61
C LYS A 56 11.01 -1.56 -22.62
N MET A 57 10.73 -2.38 -23.64
CA MET A 57 9.47 -3.14 -23.72
C MET A 57 9.38 -4.19 -22.61
N MET A 58 10.50 -4.83 -22.27
CA MET A 58 10.62 -5.78 -21.17
C MET A 58 10.43 -5.11 -19.81
N ILE A 59 11.05 -3.94 -19.59
CA ILE A 59 10.85 -3.13 -18.37
C ILE A 59 9.39 -2.70 -18.25
N LEU A 60 8.78 -2.23 -19.35
CA LEU A 60 7.37 -1.84 -19.37
C LEU A 60 6.44 -3.01 -19.06
N PHE A 61 6.69 -4.19 -19.64
CA PHE A 61 5.92 -5.39 -19.36
C PHE A 61 6.03 -5.77 -17.87
N LYS A 62 7.25 -5.85 -17.33
CA LYS A 62 7.51 -6.17 -15.92
C LYS A 62 6.82 -5.20 -14.98
N MET A 63 6.98 -3.90 -15.21
CA MET A 63 6.37 -2.85 -14.38
C MET A 63 4.84 -2.85 -14.50
N GLY A 64 4.30 -3.09 -15.70
CA GLY A 64 2.86 -3.19 -15.94
C GLY A 64 2.23 -4.39 -15.22
N THR A 65 2.87 -5.56 -15.29
CA THR A 65 2.43 -6.75 -14.58
C THR A 65 2.56 -6.55 -13.06
N ALA A 66 3.68 -6.04 -12.58
CA ALA A 66 3.88 -5.79 -11.15
C ALA A 66 2.85 -4.80 -10.59
N ASN A 67 2.63 -3.66 -11.25
CA ASN A 67 1.63 -2.67 -10.81
C ASN A 67 0.21 -3.25 -10.79
N SER A 68 -0.16 -4.07 -11.77
CA SER A 68 -1.46 -4.74 -11.80
C SER A 68 -1.67 -5.66 -10.59
N VAL A 69 -0.66 -6.49 -10.26
CA VAL A 69 -0.73 -7.38 -9.10
C VAL A 69 -0.69 -6.60 -7.79
N LEU A 70 0.09 -5.52 -7.71
CA LEU A 70 0.17 -4.65 -6.54
C LEU A 70 -1.15 -3.97 -6.22
N SER A 71 -1.88 -3.49 -7.23
CA SER A 71 -3.20 -2.90 -7.04
C SER A 71 -4.15 -3.85 -6.29
N LEU A 72 -4.20 -5.12 -6.70
CA LEU A 72 -4.98 -6.14 -6.00
C LEU A 72 -4.40 -6.49 -4.63
N GLY A 73 -3.07 -6.50 -4.50
CA GLY A 73 -2.37 -6.70 -3.23
C GLY A 73 -2.75 -5.65 -2.19
N PHE A 74 -2.83 -4.37 -2.57
CA PHE A 74 -3.26 -3.29 -1.68
C PHE A 74 -4.70 -3.48 -1.21
N LEU A 75 -5.63 -3.88 -2.09
CA LEU A 75 -7.01 -4.13 -1.70
C LEU A 75 -7.10 -5.17 -0.58
N LEU A 76 -6.47 -6.33 -0.77
CA LEU A 76 -6.46 -7.38 0.24
C LEU A 76 -5.72 -6.99 1.51
N SER A 77 -4.68 -6.18 1.40
CA SER A 77 -3.92 -5.70 2.56
C SER A 77 -4.76 -4.77 3.44
N ILE A 78 -5.55 -3.89 2.83
CA ILE A 78 -6.50 -3.04 3.56
C ILE A 78 -7.53 -3.92 4.26
N PHE A 79 -8.15 -4.88 3.54
CA PHE A 79 -9.11 -5.81 4.12
C PHE A 79 -8.53 -6.55 5.34
N ALA A 80 -7.30 -7.05 5.20
CA ALA A 80 -6.58 -7.78 6.25
C ALA A 80 -6.33 -6.92 7.49
N CYS A 81 -5.91 -5.67 7.31
CA CYS A 81 -5.48 -4.79 8.40
C CYS A 81 -6.62 -3.98 9.02
N ALA A 82 -7.76 -3.83 8.34
CA ALA A 82 -8.87 -3.00 8.80
C ALA A 82 -9.43 -3.41 10.17
N SER A 83 -9.31 -4.69 10.54
CA SER A 83 -9.77 -5.19 11.83
C SER A 83 -8.79 -5.00 12.99
N PHE A 84 -7.51 -4.71 12.73
CA PHE A 84 -6.47 -4.75 13.78
C PHE A 84 -6.64 -3.67 14.85
N ILE A 85 -7.08 -2.48 14.45
CA ILE A 85 -7.30 -1.34 15.35
C ILE A 85 -8.66 -1.42 16.03
N PRO A 86 -9.80 -1.61 15.31
CA PRO A 86 -11.10 -1.77 15.95
C PRO A 86 -11.15 -2.93 16.95
N SER A 87 -10.53 -4.08 16.64
CA SER A 87 -10.51 -5.23 17.57
C SER A 87 -9.69 -5.00 18.84
N LEU A 88 -8.76 -4.03 18.84
CA LEU A 88 -8.08 -3.59 20.06
C LEU A 88 -9.01 -2.78 20.97
N LEU A 89 -9.99 -2.09 20.38
CA LEU A 89 -10.94 -1.21 21.05
C LEU A 89 -12.23 -1.92 21.49
N GLU A 90 -12.35 -3.22 21.23
CA GLU A 90 -13.47 -4.03 21.70
C GLU A 90 -13.47 -4.15 23.24
N LYS A 91 -14.65 -4.07 23.84
CA LYS A 91 -14.85 -4.16 25.30
C LYS A 91 -14.22 -5.45 25.84
N GLY A 92 -13.48 -5.35 26.94
CA GLY A 92 -12.75 -6.47 27.57
C GLY A 92 -11.35 -6.72 26.99
N THR A 93 -11.11 -6.50 25.69
CA THR A 93 -9.77 -6.61 25.11
C THR A 93 -8.90 -5.44 25.58
N ILE A 94 -9.43 -4.22 25.53
CA ILE A 94 -8.72 -3.02 25.95
C ILE A 94 -8.36 -3.07 27.44
N ASP A 95 -9.29 -3.51 28.30
CA ASP A 95 -9.09 -3.65 29.75
C ASP A 95 -7.95 -4.64 30.07
N LEU A 96 -7.89 -5.75 29.32
CA LEU A 96 -6.83 -6.74 29.47
C LEU A 96 -5.46 -6.16 29.10
N PHE A 97 -5.37 -5.34 28.05
CA PHE A 97 -4.11 -4.70 27.67
C PHE A 97 -3.71 -3.57 28.62
N LEU A 98 -4.67 -2.81 29.15
CA LEU A 98 -4.44 -1.76 30.14
C LEU A 98 -4.04 -2.31 31.52
N SER A 99 -4.42 -3.55 31.85
CA SER A 99 -3.95 -4.23 33.07
C SER A 99 -2.44 -4.54 33.05
N LYS A 100 -1.81 -4.50 31.87
CA LYS A 100 -0.36 -4.68 31.68
C LYS A 100 0.32 -3.31 31.67
N PRO A 101 1.61 -3.21 32.10
CA PRO A 101 2.37 -1.95 32.10
C PRO A 101 2.80 -1.56 30.67
N ILE A 102 1.85 -1.37 29.77
CA ILE A 102 2.04 -0.98 28.37
C ILE A 102 1.29 0.33 28.15
N SER A 103 2.00 1.37 27.73
CA SER A 103 1.36 2.66 27.42
C SER A 103 0.44 2.54 26.21
N ARG A 104 -0.67 3.28 26.23
CA ARG A 104 -1.64 3.44 25.12
C ARG A 104 -0.96 3.69 23.76
N ALA A 105 0.02 4.59 23.70
CA ALA A 105 0.78 4.88 22.48
C ALA A 105 1.59 3.68 21.95
N GLN A 106 2.18 2.87 22.84
CA GLN A 106 2.93 1.67 22.44
C GLN A 106 2.03 0.59 21.83
N LEU A 107 0.79 0.47 22.29
CA LEU A 107 -0.19 -0.48 21.73
C LEU A 107 -0.53 -0.09 20.28
N LEU A 108 -0.87 1.18 20.06
CA LEU A 108 -1.20 1.70 18.73
C LEU A 108 -0.01 1.65 17.76
N LEU A 109 1.18 2.09 18.20
CA LEU A 109 2.40 2.00 17.38
C LEU A 109 2.71 0.55 17.02
N GLY A 110 2.58 -0.36 17.98
CA GLY A 110 2.80 -1.79 17.76
C GLY A 110 1.89 -2.35 16.67
N LYS A 111 0.60 -2.00 16.71
CA LYS A 111 -0.40 -2.39 15.69
C LYS A 111 -0.13 -1.76 14.33
N TYR A 112 0.22 -0.47 14.30
CA TYR A 112 0.59 0.24 13.08
C TYR A 112 1.78 -0.43 12.39
N PHE A 113 2.89 -0.59 13.11
CA PHE A 113 4.08 -1.27 12.58
C PHE A 113 3.82 -2.75 12.29
N GLY A 114 2.93 -3.40 13.04
CA GLY A 114 2.47 -4.77 12.77
C GLY A 114 1.83 -4.90 11.40
N GLY A 115 0.88 -4.01 11.07
CA GLY A 115 0.26 -3.95 9.75
C GLY A 115 1.28 -3.70 8.64
N VAL A 116 2.16 -2.70 8.82
CA VAL A 116 3.23 -2.38 7.86
C VAL A 116 4.18 -3.56 7.67
N LEU A 117 4.55 -4.28 8.74
CA LEU A 117 5.42 -5.45 8.68
C LEU A 117 4.76 -6.62 7.95
N ILE A 118 3.48 -6.89 8.22
CA ILE A 118 2.73 -7.94 7.52
C ILE A 118 2.72 -7.64 6.02
N PHE A 119 2.44 -6.39 5.64
CA PHE A 119 2.48 -5.98 4.24
C PHE A 119 3.89 -6.11 3.65
N PHE A 120 4.93 -5.67 4.39
CA PHE A 120 6.34 -5.78 3.99
C PHE A 120 6.75 -7.22 3.64
N LEU A 121 6.32 -8.20 4.43
CA LEU A 121 6.63 -9.60 4.15
C LEU A 121 5.98 -10.08 2.85
N HIS A 122 4.72 -9.70 2.59
CA HIS A 122 4.01 -10.10 1.37
C HIS A 122 4.57 -9.41 0.12
N ILE A 123 4.84 -8.10 0.19
CA ILE A 123 5.42 -7.34 -0.92
C ILE A 123 6.84 -7.84 -1.25
N PHE A 124 7.62 -8.23 -0.23
CA PHE A 124 8.93 -8.82 -0.42
C PHE A 124 8.85 -10.11 -1.23
N VAL A 125 7.99 -11.05 -0.82
CA VAL A 125 7.78 -12.33 -1.54
C VAL A 125 7.29 -12.08 -2.96
N LEU A 126 6.35 -11.14 -3.14
CA LEU A 126 5.79 -10.81 -4.45
C LEU A 126 6.86 -10.26 -5.40
N ILE A 127 7.61 -9.24 -4.99
CA ILE A 127 8.62 -8.60 -5.84
C ILE A 127 9.79 -9.54 -6.10
N ALA A 128 10.26 -10.27 -5.08
CA ALA A 128 11.31 -11.27 -5.24
C ALA A 128 10.86 -12.39 -6.20
N GLY A 129 9.61 -12.84 -6.11
CA GLY A 129 9.04 -13.82 -7.03
C GLY A 129 9.00 -13.33 -8.48
N ILE A 130 8.50 -12.10 -8.72
CA ILE A 130 8.50 -11.50 -10.05
C ILE A 130 9.92 -11.35 -10.59
N TRP A 131 10.87 -10.94 -9.75
CA TRP A 131 12.29 -10.82 -10.11
C TRP A 131 12.90 -12.16 -10.53
N ILE A 132 12.66 -13.22 -9.76
CA ILE A 132 13.15 -14.58 -10.07
C ILE A 132 12.53 -15.09 -11.37
N ILE A 133 11.21 -14.94 -11.55
CA ILE A 133 10.52 -15.34 -12.79
C ILE A 133 11.13 -14.60 -14.00
N ALA A 134 11.35 -13.29 -13.85
CA ALA A 134 11.94 -12.47 -14.88
C ALA A 134 13.38 -12.88 -15.23
N GLY A 135 14.21 -13.15 -14.23
CA GLY A 135 15.59 -13.59 -14.40
C GLY A 135 15.68 -14.95 -15.10
N ILE A 136 14.84 -15.91 -14.71
CA ILE A 136 14.84 -17.26 -15.29
C ILE A 136 14.26 -17.27 -16.72
N LYS A 137 13.15 -16.58 -16.97
CA LYS A 137 12.45 -16.66 -18.27
C LYS A 137 13.08 -15.78 -19.34
N PHE A 138 13.53 -14.58 -18.96
CA PHE A 138 14.01 -13.56 -19.90
C PHE A 138 15.51 -13.29 -19.78
N GLY A 139 16.22 -13.92 -18.84
CA GLY A 139 17.66 -13.71 -18.65
C GLY A 139 18.03 -12.35 -18.06
N HIS A 140 17.05 -11.52 -17.69
CA HIS A 140 17.26 -10.12 -17.33
C HIS A 140 17.12 -9.91 -15.82
N TRP A 141 18.27 -9.81 -15.15
CA TRP A 141 18.42 -9.64 -13.70
C TRP A 141 18.75 -8.18 -13.39
N ASP A 142 17.75 -7.39 -13.00
CA ASP A 142 17.89 -5.92 -13.04
C ASP A 142 18.01 -5.14 -11.72
N LEU A 143 17.57 -5.52 -10.54
CA LEU A 143 17.54 -4.65 -9.32
C LEU A 143 16.77 -3.30 -9.40
N SER A 144 16.41 -2.72 -10.54
CA SER A 144 15.61 -1.46 -10.61
C SER A 144 14.17 -1.61 -10.07
N PHE A 145 13.80 -2.78 -9.59
CA PHE A 145 12.55 -3.04 -8.84
C PHE A 145 12.69 -2.83 -7.32
N LEU A 146 13.88 -2.62 -6.78
CA LEU A 146 14.03 -2.31 -5.35
C LEU A 146 13.27 -1.02 -4.96
N PRO A 147 13.25 0.05 -5.78
CA PRO A 147 12.41 1.22 -5.56
C PRO A 147 10.90 0.91 -5.56
N LEU A 148 10.46 -0.13 -6.30
CA LEU A 148 9.05 -0.56 -6.30
C LEU A 148 8.61 -1.07 -4.94
N MET A 149 9.48 -1.81 -4.25
CA MET A 149 9.20 -2.30 -2.90
C MET A 149 9.04 -1.15 -1.91
N LEU A 150 9.98 -0.19 -1.95
CA LEU A 150 9.97 0.94 -1.03
C LEU A 150 8.78 1.89 -1.27
N SER A 151 8.50 2.20 -2.54
CA SER A 151 7.32 2.98 -2.93
C SER A 151 6.01 2.28 -2.50
N SER A 152 5.90 0.97 -2.71
CA SER A 152 4.72 0.21 -2.30
C SER A 152 4.54 0.18 -0.78
N LEU A 153 5.63 0.04 -0.03
CA LEU A 153 5.61 0.08 1.43
C LEU A 153 5.14 1.45 1.93
N PHE A 154 5.63 2.53 1.34
CA PHE A 154 5.24 3.89 1.67
C PHE A 154 3.76 4.17 1.34
N TYR A 155 3.31 3.71 0.16
CA TYR A 155 1.91 3.76 -0.25
C TYR A 155 1.00 3.08 0.78
N PHE A 156 1.35 1.85 1.19
CA PHE A 156 0.57 1.12 2.19
C PHE A 156 0.65 1.76 3.57
N ALA A 157 1.80 2.32 3.96
CA ALA A 157 1.96 3.02 5.23
C ALA A 157 0.96 4.18 5.38
N ILE A 158 0.72 4.94 4.30
CA ILE A 158 -0.29 6.00 4.25
C ILE A 158 -1.70 5.44 4.46
N LEU A 159 -2.06 4.39 3.72
CA LEU A 159 -3.36 3.73 3.86
C LEU A 159 -3.58 3.14 5.25
N ASN A 160 -2.54 2.54 5.83
CA ASN A 160 -2.57 2.01 7.19
C ASN A 160 -2.73 3.13 8.24
N GLY A 161 -2.21 4.33 7.96
CA GLY A 161 -2.48 5.51 8.78
C GLY A 161 -3.96 5.87 8.77
N VAL A 162 -4.60 5.86 7.59
CA VAL A 162 -6.04 6.09 7.44
C VAL A 162 -6.84 5.02 8.20
N LEU A 163 -6.48 3.74 8.05
CA LEU A 163 -7.08 2.64 8.82
C LEU A 163 -6.95 2.84 10.33
N LEU A 164 -5.82 3.38 10.78
CA LEU A 164 -5.58 3.68 12.19
C LEU A 164 -6.48 4.82 12.67
N LEU A 165 -6.47 5.96 11.99
CA LEU A 165 -7.24 7.15 12.38
C LEU A 165 -8.74 6.83 12.46
N PHE A 166 -9.30 6.25 11.39
CA PHE A 166 -10.72 5.92 11.35
C PHE A 166 -11.06 4.67 12.16
N GLY A 167 -10.11 3.76 12.36
CA GLY A 167 -10.27 2.62 13.26
C GLY A 167 -10.45 3.06 14.71
N VAL A 168 -9.70 4.09 15.13
CA VAL A 168 -9.85 4.72 16.44
C VAL A 168 -11.18 5.48 16.53
N LEU A 169 -11.46 6.34 15.55
CA LEU A 169 -12.63 7.23 15.58
C LEU A 169 -13.97 6.47 15.53
N THR A 170 -14.05 5.43 14.70
CA THR A 170 -15.32 4.76 14.38
C THR A 170 -15.49 3.44 15.10
N LYS A 171 -14.41 2.87 15.66
CA LYS A 171 -14.37 1.53 16.29
C LYS A 171 -14.96 0.43 15.39
N SER A 172 -14.95 0.67 14.07
CA SER A 172 -15.56 -0.21 13.07
C SER A 172 -14.56 -0.55 11.95
N PRO A 173 -14.33 -1.85 11.67
CA PRO A 173 -13.45 -2.25 10.58
C PRO A 173 -14.02 -1.88 9.20
N GLY A 174 -15.35 -1.92 9.06
CA GLY A 174 -16.01 -1.61 7.79
C GLY A 174 -15.78 -0.17 7.35
N ILE A 175 -16.01 0.80 8.24
CA ILE A 175 -15.88 2.23 7.89
C ILE A 175 -14.42 2.59 7.59
N SER A 176 -13.50 2.07 8.40
CA SER A 176 -12.06 2.28 8.21
C SER A 176 -11.60 1.76 6.84
N MET A 177 -12.02 0.54 6.48
CA MET A 177 -11.74 -0.07 5.19
C MET A 177 -12.34 0.74 4.03
N MET A 178 -13.61 1.16 4.14
CA MET A 178 -14.29 1.94 3.10
C MET A 178 -13.56 3.26 2.82
N LEU A 179 -13.08 3.95 3.84
CA LEU A 179 -12.35 5.22 3.68
C LEU A 179 -10.95 5.01 3.07
N ALA A 180 -10.25 3.94 3.45
CA ALA A 180 -8.98 3.59 2.83
C ALA A 180 -9.16 3.23 1.34
N TYR A 181 -10.21 2.49 0.98
CA TYR A 181 -10.55 2.21 -0.41
C TYR A 181 -10.95 3.47 -1.17
N LEU A 182 -11.77 4.33 -0.59
CA LEU A 182 -12.16 5.60 -1.19
C LEU A 182 -10.91 6.39 -1.59
N LEU A 183 -9.95 6.51 -0.68
CA LEU A 183 -8.70 7.24 -0.91
C LEU A 183 -7.83 6.58 -2.00
N MET A 184 -7.81 5.24 -2.07
CA MET A 184 -7.16 4.48 -3.14
C MET A 184 -7.79 4.73 -4.53
N PHE A 185 -9.12 4.81 -4.64
CA PHE A 185 -9.81 5.06 -5.93
C PHE A 185 -9.84 6.55 -6.33
N VAL A 186 -9.90 7.45 -5.36
CA VAL A 186 -9.93 8.90 -5.59
C VAL A 186 -8.57 9.39 -6.11
N SER A 187 -7.45 8.83 -5.65
CA SER A 187 -6.13 9.33 -6.06
C SER A 187 -5.84 9.25 -7.57
N PRO A 188 -6.08 8.13 -8.28
CA PRO A 188 -5.98 8.07 -9.74
C PRO A 188 -6.96 9.00 -10.46
N LEU A 189 -8.17 9.17 -9.92
CA LEU A 189 -9.19 10.07 -10.48
C LEU A 189 -8.70 11.52 -10.47
N LEU A 190 -8.08 11.95 -9.37
CA LEU A 190 -7.50 13.29 -9.24
C LEU A 190 -6.25 13.49 -10.10
N ALA A 191 -5.42 12.46 -10.26
CA ALA A 191 -4.27 12.51 -11.17
C ALA A 191 -4.69 12.64 -12.65
N GLY A 192 -5.87 12.11 -13.00
CA GLY A 192 -6.47 12.22 -14.33
C GLY A 192 -7.23 13.52 -14.59
N ARG A 193 -7.15 14.52 -13.69
CA ARG A 193 -7.98 15.75 -13.73
C ARG A 193 -7.96 16.43 -15.10
N ASP A 194 -6.80 16.53 -15.76
CA ASP A 194 -6.68 17.23 -17.06
C ASP A 194 -7.47 16.49 -18.17
N LYS A 195 -7.55 15.16 -18.08
CA LYS A 195 -8.37 14.34 -18.98
C LYS A 195 -9.85 14.41 -18.63
N LEU A 196 -10.19 14.44 -17.34
CA LEU A 196 -11.57 14.63 -16.88
C LEU A 196 -12.12 16.01 -17.27
N PHE A 197 -11.30 17.06 -17.21
CA PHE A 197 -11.69 18.42 -17.61
C PHE A 197 -11.93 18.55 -19.12
N LEU A 198 -11.24 17.76 -19.95
CA LEU A 198 -11.54 17.65 -21.39
C LEU A 198 -12.91 17.02 -21.64
N PHE A 199 -13.36 16.08 -20.80
CA PHE A 199 -14.70 15.49 -20.87
C PHE A 199 -15.80 16.35 -20.23
N LEU A 200 -15.47 17.20 -19.26
CA LEU A 200 -16.43 17.93 -18.41
C LEU A 200 -16.66 19.40 -18.79
N GLN A 201 -16.16 19.87 -19.94
CA GLN A 201 -16.40 21.21 -20.53
C GLN A 201 -16.83 22.31 -19.52
N GLY A 202 -15.86 22.91 -18.81
CA GLY A 202 -15.99 24.32 -18.42
C GLY A 202 -16.67 24.71 -17.09
N LYS A 203 -16.72 23.86 -16.04
CA LYS A 203 -17.06 24.35 -14.68
C LYS A 203 -15.82 24.72 -13.87
N GLU A 204 -15.43 26.00 -13.87
CA GLU A 204 -14.31 26.54 -13.08
C GLU A 204 -14.45 26.28 -11.57
N THR A 205 -15.69 26.21 -11.06
CA THR A 205 -15.98 25.87 -9.65
C THR A 205 -15.59 24.44 -9.30
N LEU A 206 -15.75 23.49 -10.22
CA LEU A 206 -15.34 22.11 -10.03
C LEU A 206 -13.81 21.98 -10.02
N LYS A 207 -13.11 22.85 -10.77
CA LYS A 207 -11.65 22.91 -10.80
C LYS A 207 -11.05 23.32 -9.46
N SER A 208 -11.54 24.41 -8.84
CA SER A 208 -11.07 24.83 -7.52
C SER A 208 -11.33 23.79 -6.42
N ILE A 209 -12.46 23.08 -6.47
CA ILE A 209 -12.75 22.00 -5.51
C ILE A 209 -11.78 20.83 -5.70
N ILE A 210 -11.58 20.38 -6.94
CA ILE A 210 -10.66 19.27 -7.27
C ILE A 210 -9.21 19.63 -6.90
N ASP A 211 -8.77 20.87 -7.18
CA ASP A 211 -7.43 21.34 -6.85
C ASP A 211 -7.24 21.45 -5.32
N GLY A 212 -8.29 21.85 -4.57
CA GLY A 212 -8.29 21.81 -3.11
C GLY A 212 -8.12 20.39 -2.56
N PHE A 213 -8.89 19.42 -3.08
CA PHE A 213 -8.74 18.01 -2.69
C PHE A 213 -7.37 17.44 -3.09
N TYR A 214 -6.79 17.86 -4.23
CA TYR A 214 -5.48 17.41 -4.68
C TYR A 214 -4.34 17.86 -3.76
N PHE A 215 -4.46 19.01 -3.11
CA PHE A 215 -3.46 19.48 -2.16
C PHE A 215 -3.59 18.80 -0.79
N VAL A 216 -4.82 18.45 -0.38
CA VAL A 216 -5.10 17.82 0.91
C VAL A 216 -4.87 16.31 0.89
N LEU A 217 -5.18 15.65 -0.23
CA LEU A 217 -5.08 14.20 -0.35
C LEU A 217 -3.65 13.76 -0.73
N PRO A 218 -3.19 12.60 -0.21
CA PRO A 218 -1.90 12.04 -0.59
C PRO A 218 -1.93 11.66 -2.07
N LYS A 219 -0.84 11.94 -2.77
CA LYS A 219 -0.67 11.65 -4.20
C LYS A 219 -0.29 10.18 -4.42
N LEU A 220 -1.13 9.28 -3.93
CA LEU A 220 -0.94 7.83 -3.92
C LEU A 220 -0.66 7.25 -5.31
N HIS A 221 -1.40 7.67 -6.34
CA HIS A 221 -1.18 7.22 -7.71
C HIS A 221 0.19 7.63 -8.26
N GLU A 222 0.67 8.83 -7.93
CA GLU A 222 1.98 9.31 -8.37
C GLU A 222 3.11 8.53 -7.71
N ILE A 223 2.96 8.16 -6.43
CA ILE A 223 3.90 7.30 -5.71
C ILE A 223 4.10 5.96 -6.42
N GLN A 224 3.03 5.31 -6.87
CA GLN A 224 3.10 4.02 -7.59
C GLN A 224 3.82 4.13 -8.95
N ASN A 225 3.88 5.33 -9.54
CA ASN A 225 4.54 5.55 -10.81
C ASN A 225 6.03 5.91 -10.68
N ILE A 226 6.50 6.30 -9.48
CA ILE A 226 7.92 6.63 -9.22
C ILE A 226 8.88 5.50 -9.68
N PRO A 227 8.63 4.22 -9.37
CA PRO A 227 9.52 3.13 -9.80
C PRO A 227 9.61 2.99 -11.32
N LYS A 228 8.51 3.27 -12.04
CA LYS A 228 8.48 3.26 -13.50
C LYS A 228 9.33 4.40 -14.08
N ILE A 229 9.23 5.60 -13.51
CA ILE A 229 10.04 6.77 -13.87
C ILE A 229 11.53 6.47 -13.67
N LEU A 230 11.87 5.89 -12.51
CA LEU A 230 13.24 5.49 -12.18
C LEU A 230 13.78 4.40 -13.11
N ALA A 231 12.99 3.36 -13.38
CA ALA A 231 13.44 2.24 -14.21
C ALA A 231 13.60 2.60 -15.69
N LEU A 232 12.84 3.58 -16.20
CA LEU A 232 12.95 4.04 -17.58
C LEU A 232 13.94 5.21 -17.74
N ASN A 233 14.43 5.80 -16.65
CA ASN A 233 15.13 7.09 -16.63
C ASN A 233 14.38 8.19 -17.40
N GLU A 234 13.04 8.09 -17.46
CA GLU A 234 12.16 8.99 -18.18
C GLU A 234 11.30 9.74 -17.16
N GLY A 235 11.73 10.95 -16.81
CA GLY A 235 11.03 11.86 -15.91
C GLY A 235 11.86 12.30 -14.70
N THR A 236 11.38 13.33 -14.01
CA THR A 236 11.97 13.79 -12.74
C THR A 236 11.06 13.41 -11.59
N ILE A 237 11.65 12.93 -10.49
CA ILE A 237 10.90 12.76 -9.25
C ILE A 237 10.71 14.15 -8.66
N GLU A 238 9.49 14.67 -8.72
CA GLU A 238 9.16 15.91 -8.04
C GLU A 238 9.19 15.69 -6.52
N PRO A 239 10.09 16.35 -5.77
CA PRO A 239 10.19 16.16 -4.32
C PRO A 239 8.91 16.48 -3.56
N GLN A 240 8.07 17.36 -4.15
CA GLN A 240 6.79 17.76 -3.59
C GLN A 240 5.83 16.58 -3.39
N ILE A 241 5.87 15.56 -4.26
CA ILE A 241 4.98 14.38 -4.21
C ILE A 241 5.27 13.55 -2.95
N LEU A 242 6.55 13.34 -2.66
CA LEU A 242 7.01 12.60 -1.50
C LEU A 242 6.74 13.40 -0.22
N LEU A 243 7.02 14.70 -0.24
CA LEU A 243 6.82 15.56 0.91
C LEU A 243 5.34 15.67 1.31
N SER A 244 4.44 15.95 0.36
CA SER A 244 3.00 16.09 0.66
C SER A 244 2.41 14.80 1.22
N SER A 245 2.80 13.66 0.65
CA SER A 245 2.32 12.34 1.10
C SER A 245 2.91 11.93 2.44
N PHE A 246 4.16 12.32 2.73
CA PHE A 246 4.79 12.10 4.03
C PHE A 246 4.15 12.97 5.11
N LEU A 247 3.87 14.24 4.81
CA LEU A 247 3.14 15.13 5.72
C LEU A 247 1.73 14.61 6.01
N PHE A 248 1.01 14.14 4.98
CA PHE A 248 -0.30 13.52 5.17
C PHE A 248 -0.23 12.30 6.09
N LEU A 249 0.75 11.40 5.86
CA LEU A 249 0.98 10.26 6.74
C LEU A 249 1.22 10.69 8.19
N LEU A 250 2.08 11.68 8.40
CA LEU A 250 2.42 12.19 9.73
C LEU A 250 1.17 12.75 10.41
N VAL A 251 0.42 13.61 9.73
CA VAL A 251 -0.81 14.22 10.25
C VAL A 251 -1.83 13.16 10.62
N VAL A 252 -2.15 12.22 9.73
CA VAL A 252 -3.16 11.18 9.98
C VAL A 252 -2.75 10.27 11.15
N THR A 253 -1.47 9.90 11.23
CA THR A 253 -0.98 9.04 12.30
C THR A 253 -0.96 9.77 13.65
N VAL A 254 -0.49 11.03 13.68
CA VAL A 254 -0.47 11.87 14.90
C VAL A 254 -1.88 12.18 15.39
N LEU A 255 -2.81 12.52 14.49
CA LEU A 255 -4.21 12.71 14.86
C LEU A 255 -4.83 11.44 15.44
N GLY A 256 -4.51 10.28 14.87
CA GLY A 256 -4.96 8.99 15.40
C GLY A 256 -4.45 8.73 16.82
N PHE A 257 -3.18 9.06 17.10
CA PHE A 257 -2.63 8.99 18.46
C PHE A 257 -3.32 9.93 19.43
N TYR A 258 -3.48 11.19 19.03
CA TYR A 258 -4.09 12.22 19.87
C TYR A 258 -5.55 11.88 20.24
N LEU A 259 -6.32 11.34 19.29
CA LEU A 259 -7.69 10.91 19.55
C LEU A 259 -7.75 9.73 20.52
N PHE A 260 -6.86 8.75 20.36
CA PHE A 260 -6.82 7.58 21.25
C PHE A 260 -6.40 7.92 22.67
N GLU A 261 -5.55 8.93 22.85
CA GLU A 261 -5.15 9.38 24.18
C GLU A 261 -6.28 10.10 24.92
N LYS A 262 -7.14 10.81 24.18
CA LYS A 262 -8.29 11.56 24.73
C LYS A 262 -9.52 10.72 25.03
N GLU A 263 -9.71 9.59 24.36
CA GLU A 263 -10.84 8.72 24.66
C GLU A 263 -10.56 7.90 25.92
N ASP A 264 -11.48 7.97 26.88
CA ASP A 264 -11.54 7.04 28.00
C ASP A 264 -12.24 5.76 27.53
N TYR A 265 -11.46 4.68 27.46
CA TYR A 265 -11.90 3.35 27.10
C TYR A 265 -12.05 2.49 28.35
#